data_AF-A0A0B6YET5-F1
#
_entry.id   AF-A0A0B6YET5-F1
#
_cell.length_a   1.000
_cell.length_b   1.000
_cell.length_c   1.000
_cell.angle_alpha   90.00
_cell.angle_beta   90.00
_cell.angle_gamma   90.00
#
_symmetry.space_group_name_H-M   'P 1'
#
loop_
_entity.id
_entity.type
_entity.pdbx_description
1 polymer ?
#
loop_
_entity_poly.entity_id
_entity_poly.type
_entity_poly.pdbx_seq_one_letter_code
_entity_poly.pdbx_strand_id
1 'polypeptide(L)' 'NGEKVKADQEDVKKFRDSLSKHGDVFVNDAFGTAHRAHSSMVGVNLNPKVAGFLLKKELDYFANALENPQRPFLAI' A
#
# COMPACT_ATOMS: atom_id res chain seq x y z
N ASN A 1 10.61 -27.62 -9.53
CA ASN A 1 11.93 -27.30 -10.12
C ASN A 1 12.48 -25.93 -9.70
N GLY A 2 11.96 -25.26 -8.67
CA GLY A 2 12.56 -24.01 -8.16
C GLY A 2 12.54 -22.80 -9.11
N GLU A 3 11.98 -22.95 -10.31
CA GLU A 3 11.87 -21.87 -11.29
C GLU A 3 10.90 -20.79 -10.80
N LYS A 4 11.39 -19.56 -10.74
CA LYS A 4 10.59 -18.37 -10.44
C LYS A 4 9.83 -17.99 -11.71
N VAL A 5 8.57 -18.42 -11.81
CA VAL A 5 7.66 -17.98 -12.86
C VAL A 5 7.17 -16.57 -12.52
N LYS A 6 7.38 -15.62 -13.43
CA LYS A 6 6.75 -14.29 -13.36
C LYS A 6 5.48 -14.34 -14.19
N ALA A 7 4.40 -13.78 -13.66
CA ALA A 7 3.17 -13.61 -14.42
C ALA A 7 3.38 -12.62 -15.57
N ASP A 8 2.75 -12.90 -16.71
CA ASP A 8 2.75 -11.99 -17.86
C ASP A 8 2.02 -10.69 -17.52
N GLN A 9 2.42 -9.61 -18.17
CA GLN A 9 1.86 -8.28 -17.89
C GLN A 9 0.35 -8.21 -18.13
N GLU A 10 -0.14 -8.94 -19.14
CA GLU A 10 -1.56 -9.00 -19.45
C GLU A 10 -2.37 -9.70 -18.35
N ASP A 11 -1.83 -10.78 -17.79
CA ASP A 11 -2.47 -11.50 -16.68
C ASP A 11 -2.48 -10.67 -15.40
N VAL A 12 -1.39 -9.95 -15.13
CA VAL A 12 -1.34 -8.99 -14.03
C VAL A 12 -2.40 -7.90 -14.21
N LYS A 13 -2.58 -7.38 -15.42
CA LYS A 13 -3.62 -6.39 -15.72
C LYS A 13 -5.01 -6.97 -15.49
N LYS A 14 -5.32 -8.15 -16.05
CA LYS A 14 -6.61 -8.82 -15.86
C LYS A 14 -6.93 -9.06 -14.38
N PHE A 15 -5.93 -9.45 -13.59
CA PHE A 15 -6.09 -9.63 -12.15
C PHE A 15 -6.35 -8.32 -11.41
N ARG A 16 -5.65 -7.23 -11.74
CA ARG A 16 -5.89 -5.91 -11.15
C ARG A 16 -7.29 -5.35 -11.49
N ASP A 17 -7.70 -5.54 -12.73
CA ASP A 17 -9.04 -5.17 -13.19
C ASP A 17 -10.12 -5.98 -12.45
N SER A 18 -9.88 -7.27 -12.16
CA SER A 18 -10.83 -8.08 -11.39
C SER A 18 -10.92 -7.63 -9.92
N LEU A 19 -9.81 -7.27 -9.28
CA LEU A 19 -9.81 -6.74 -7.91
C LEU A 19 -10.68 -5.48 -7.80
N SER A 20 -10.59 -4.60 -8.78
CA SER A 20 -11.34 -3.33 -8.81
C SER A 20 -12.86 -3.53 -8.92
N LYS A 21 -13.34 -4.72 -9.29
CA LYS A 21 -14.79 -5.01 -9.35
C LYS A 21 -15.44 -5.27 -8.00
N HIS A 22 -14.65 -5.38 -6.92
CA HIS A 22 -15.14 -5.80 -5.60
C HIS A 22 -15.66 -4.64 -4.73
N GLY A 23 -15.69 -3.41 -5.24
CA GLY A 23 -16.25 -2.27 -4.52
C GLY A 23 -16.09 -0.96 -5.28
N ASP A 24 -16.52 0.11 -4.65
CA ASP A 24 -16.50 1.47 -5.24
C ASP A 24 -15.37 2.34 -4.65
N VAL A 25 -14.91 2.00 -3.45
CA VAL A 25 -13.90 2.73 -2.69
C VAL A 25 -12.78 1.77 -2.31
N PHE A 26 -11.53 2.24 -2.39
CA PHE A 26 -10.37 1.49 -1.93
C PHE A 26 -9.82 2.07 -0.63
N VAL A 27 -9.71 1.25 0.41
CA VAL A 27 -9.11 1.61 1.69
C VAL A 27 -7.85 0.77 1.90
N ASN A 28 -6.69 1.42 1.98
CA ASN A 28 -5.44 0.74 2.34
C ASN A 28 -5.16 0.90 3.83
N ASP A 29 -5.24 -0.21 4.58
CA ASP A 29 -4.95 -0.24 6.02
C ASP A 29 -3.77 -1.16 6.39
N ALA A 30 -2.90 -1.47 5.42
CA ALA A 30 -1.80 -2.42 5.58
C ALA A 30 -0.43 -1.75 5.35
N PHE A 31 0.03 -0.97 6.33
CA PHE A 31 1.30 -0.21 6.22
C PHE A 31 2.52 -1.11 5.94
N GLY A 32 2.64 -2.26 6.59
CA GLY A 32 3.80 -3.15 6.46
C GLY A 32 4.07 -3.63 5.03
N THR A 33 3.08 -3.60 4.14
CA THR A 33 3.21 -3.97 2.72
C THR A 33 3.08 -2.77 1.78
N ALA A 34 2.85 -1.56 2.30
CA ALA A 34 2.70 -0.33 1.50
C ALA A 34 3.95 0.02 0.68
N HIS A 35 5.13 -0.45 1.10
CA HIS A 35 6.40 -0.26 0.39
C HIS A 35 6.59 -1.19 -0.83
N ARG A 36 5.62 -2.07 -1.14
CA ARG A 36 5.69 -3.01 -2.27
C ARG A 36 4.59 -2.74 -3.30
N ALA A 37 4.97 -2.73 -4.58
CA ALA A 37 4.07 -2.51 -5.70
C ALA A 37 3.23 -3.76 -6.08
N HIS A 38 2.57 -4.36 -5.10
CA HIS A 38 1.69 -5.52 -5.30
C HIS A 38 0.35 -5.12 -5.93
N SER A 39 -0.31 -6.05 -6.61
CA SER A 39 -1.59 -5.79 -7.29
C SER A 39 -2.69 -5.27 -6.36
N SER A 40 -2.77 -5.75 -5.12
CA SER A 40 -3.70 -5.25 -4.11
C SER A 40 -3.31 -3.91 -3.48
N MET A 41 -2.07 -3.45 -3.68
CA MET A 41 -1.56 -2.19 -3.12
C MET A 41 -1.71 -1.03 -4.08
N VAL A 42 -1.24 -1.21 -5.31
CA VAL A 42 -1.16 -0.14 -6.31
C VAL A 42 -2.03 -0.41 -7.53
N GLY A 43 -2.55 -1.64 -7.67
CA GLY A 43 -3.24 -2.10 -8.87
C GLY A 43 -4.76 -1.93 -8.85
N VAL A 44 -5.38 -1.69 -7.70
CA VAL A 44 -6.82 -1.43 -7.60
C VAL A 44 -7.12 -0.06 -8.19
N ASN A 45 -8.00 0.02 -9.19
CA ASN A 45 -8.37 1.23 -9.90
C ASN A 45 -9.76 1.72 -9.49
N LEU A 46 -9.90 2.06 -8.21
CA LEU A 46 -11.09 2.68 -7.63
C LEU A 46 -10.78 4.10 -7.19
N ASN A 47 -11.76 4.98 -7.26
CA ASN A 47 -11.68 6.33 -6.74
C ASN A 47 -12.94 6.62 -5.92
N PRO A 48 -12.81 7.07 -4.65
CA PRO A 48 -11.58 7.47 -3.97
C PRO A 48 -10.71 6.30 -3.46
N LYS A 49 -9.41 6.59 -3.30
CA LYS A 49 -8.44 5.75 -2.58
C LYS A 49 -8.03 6.44 -1.29
N VAL A 50 -8.16 5.77 -0.15
CA VAL A 50 -7.92 6.38 1.16
C VAL A 50 -7.07 5.49 2.05
N ALA A 51 -6.42 6.11 3.03
CA ALA A 51 -5.76 5.41 4.12
C ALA A 51 -6.80 4.94 5.15
N GLY A 52 -6.67 3.71 5.62
CA GLY A 52 -7.35 3.25 6.83
C GLY A 52 -6.71 3.81 8.10
N PHE A 53 -7.26 3.46 9.27
CA PHE A 53 -6.81 4.04 10.54
C PHE A 53 -5.44 3.55 11.00
N LEU A 54 -5.07 2.29 10.75
CA LEU A 54 -3.74 1.79 11.07
C LEU A 54 -2.70 2.46 10.18
N LEU A 55 -2.95 2.52 8.87
CA LEU A 55 -2.02 3.17 7.95
C LEU A 55 -1.90 4.67 8.26
N LYS A 56 -3.01 5.35 8.57
CA LYS A 56 -2.98 6.75 9.00
C LYS A 56 -2.12 6.95 10.25
N LYS A 57 -2.28 6.11 11.29
CA LYS A 57 -1.48 6.22 12.52
C LYS A 57 0.02 6.09 12.25
N GLU A 58 0.42 5.15 11.40
CA GLU A 58 1.81 4.99 11.00
C GLU A 58 2.33 6.24 10.29
N LEU A 59 1.58 6.76 9.30
CA LEU A 59 1.95 7.98 8.60
C LEU A 59 2.08 9.18 9.54
N ASP A 60 1.13 9.37 10.47
CA ASP A 60 1.18 10.45 11.46
C ASP A 60 2.43 10.33 12.36
N TYR A 61 2.79 9.11 12.76
CA TYR A 61 3.97 8.86 13.60
C TYR A 61 5.27 9.19 12.85
N PHE A 62 5.38 8.73 11.61
CA PHE A 62 6.54 9.03 10.76
C PHE A 62 6.64 10.52 10.41
N ALA A 63 5.51 11.17 10.12
CA ALA A 63 5.50 12.62 9.85
C ALA A 63 6.03 13.40 11.06
N ASN A 64 5.58 13.07 12.28
CA ASN A 64 6.09 13.70 13.49
C ASN A 64 7.60 13.46 13.70
N ALA A 65 8.09 12.25 13.43
CA ALA A 65 9.50 11.91 13.60
C ALA A 65 10.41 12.49 12.51
N LEU A 66 9.92 12.65 11.27
CA LEU A 66 10.72 13.08 10.12
C LEU A 66 10.63 14.59 9.86
N GLU A 67 9.45 15.19 9.98
CA GLU A 67 9.22 16.58 9.62
C GLU A 67 9.48 17.53 10.80
N ASN A 68 8.96 17.20 11.99
CA ASN A 68 9.07 18.04 13.19
C ASN A 68 9.47 17.22 14.45
N PRO A 69 10.64 16.55 14.44
CA PRO A 69 11.05 15.72 15.57
C PRO A 69 11.23 16.56 16.84
N GLN A 70 10.58 16.15 17.91
CA GLN A 70 10.83 16.69 19.24
C GLN A 70 12.28 16.37 19.65
N ARG A 71 13.01 17.40 20.09
CA ARG A 71 14.42 17.28 20.49
C ARG A 71 14.55 17.20 22.01
N PRO A 72 15.52 16.42 22.54
CA PRO A 72 16.48 15.59 21.81
C PRO A 72 15.80 14.35 21.17
N PHE A 73 16.16 14.06 19.91
CA PHE A 73 15.64 12.92 19.16
C PHE A 73 16.66 11.79 19.18
N LEU A 74 16.27 10.63 19.70
CA LEU A 74 17.10 9.43 19.81
C LEU A 74 16.53 8.33 18.91
N ALA A 75 17.38 7.73 18.09
CA ALA A 75 17.11 6.51 17.35
C ALA A 75 17.95 5.36 17.93
N ILE A 76 17.35 4.19 18.10
CA ILE A 76 17.96 2.96 18.62
C ILE A 76 17.90 1.90 17.53
#